data_AF-A0A518DMA6-F1
#
_entry.id   AF-A0A518DMA6-F1
#
_cell.length_a   1.000
_cell.length_b   1.000
_cell.length_c   1.000
_cell.angle_alpha   90.00
_cell.angle_beta   90.00
_cell.angle_gamma   90.00
#
_symmetry.space_group_name_H-M   'P 1'
#
loop_
_entity.id
_entity.type
_entity.pdbx_description
1 polymer ?
#
loop_
_entity_poly.entity_id
_entity_poly.type
_entity_poly.pdbx_seq_one_letter_code
_entity_poly.pdbx_strand_id
1 'polypeptide(L)'
;MLIATAVFTAVWAGFLLERSISELLPEIAYRLVNLVALGVGVAWLIWSLRDEKHQLGLGLAGSLLCLYGWQTAIYEFDLAGWETGRANVARWGTAGIFLIGLLWWVWLVDRLSRRRRAATTVAADPQSAPTPQRWAWNPFNETSWYYGRPKNKKLNQSLASLVSYTIAFSLMFLILTNLRGCQEIYELPSGGGEAKPLVQQVKIKKVIRKKFVVNPYSAIKFEERVIDDVNLQLNELTEHTYTIGQGEGAGAGFGSGTPGGQVRFIRLEYSGGDWDQDFGVGGDLNVLHEYAIRTGHKTAKRTESRRISDLESFRTGPAMVYITGQKNISLSNNEVKALRKFLLDRHGMIFADNGGSRHFHNQFLAMMNRVIPEVQPVAVPLDDTIHRVPFSIPFLPYVAPHGGKDALGWYKDGRWICYYHPGDIGDAWSDGHAGVKAEVWEGCYQLGINVIFYAHAEFDKWTRAQQKDD
;
A
#
# COMPACT_ATOMS: atom_id res chain seq x y z
N MET A 1 -34.01 -3.07 27.44
CA MET A 1 -33.15 -4.04 26.74
C MET A 1 -32.70 -3.56 25.36
N LEU A 2 -33.62 -3.26 24.42
CA LEU A 2 -33.28 -2.71 23.09
C LEU A 2 -32.38 -1.45 23.14
N ILE A 3 -32.57 -0.60 24.14
CA ILE A 3 -31.72 0.58 24.37
C ILE A 3 -30.30 0.17 24.81
N ALA A 4 -30.18 -0.76 25.75
CA ALA A 4 -28.89 -1.25 26.23
C ALA A 4 -28.07 -1.90 25.10
N THR A 5 -28.74 -2.66 24.24
CA THR A 5 -28.12 -3.29 23.08
C THR A 5 -27.71 -2.28 22.01
N ALA A 6 -28.51 -1.23 21.79
CA ALA A 6 -28.15 -0.14 20.88
C ALA A 6 -26.93 0.63 21.39
N VAL A 7 -26.88 0.93 22.69
CA VAL A 7 -25.73 1.57 23.35
C VAL A 7 -24.48 0.70 23.25
N PHE A 8 -24.58 -0.60 23.57
CA PHE A 8 -23.46 -1.53 23.45
C PHE A 8 -22.94 -1.61 22.01
N THR A 9 -23.84 -1.72 21.04
CA THR A 9 -23.47 -1.77 19.61
C THR A 9 -22.80 -0.48 19.16
N ALA A 10 -23.27 0.69 19.63
CA ALA A 10 -22.65 1.97 19.32
C ALA A 10 -21.24 2.09 19.90
N VAL A 11 -21.03 1.64 21.15
CA VAL A 11 -19.71 1.59 21.79
C VAL A 11 -18.78 0.65 21.03
N TRP A 12 -19.23 -0.57 20.71
CA TRP A 12 -18.47 -1.54 19.92
C TRP A 12 -18.10 -1.00 18.53
N ALA A 13 -19.02 -0.33 17.84
CA ALA A 13 -18.75 0.31 16.55
C ALA A 13 -17.71 1.44 16.68
N GLY A 14 -17.71 2.18 17.80
CA GLY A 14 -16.67 3.15 18.13
C GLY A 14 -15.28 2.54 18.22
N PHE A 15 -15.14 1.38 18.86
CA PHE A 15 -13.86 0.65 18.91
C PHE A 15 -13.40 0.16 17.53
N LEU A 16 -14.30 -0.25 16.66
CA LEU A 16 -13.95 -0.60 15.27
C LEU A 16 -13.45 0.60 14.47
N LEU A 17 -14.09 1.75 14.64
CA LEU A 17 -13.66 3.00 13.98
C LEU A 17 -12.31 3.46 14.50
N GLU A 18 -12.10 3.43 15.81
CA GLU A 18 -10.82 3.78 16.43
C GLU A 18 -9.70 2.85 15.94
N ARG A 19 -9.93 1.53 15.90
CA ARG A 19 -8.96 0.59 15.31
C ARG A 19 -8.63 0.93 13.86
N SER A 20 -9.63 1.33 13.06
CA SER A 20 -9.44 1.68 11.66
C SER A 20 -8.70 3.01 11.43
N ILE A 21 -8.61 3.87 12.44
CA ILE A 21 -8.09 5.24 12.30
C ILE A 21 -6.77 5.43 13.05
N SER A 22 -6.70 5.01 14.31
CA SER A 22 -5.64 5.40 15.24
C SER A 22 -4.81 4.25 15.81
N GLU A 23 -5.32 3.01 15.79
CA GLU A 23 -4.65 1.84 16.37
C GLU A 23 -4.06 2.11 17.78
N LEU A 24 -4.76 2.88 18.62
CA LEU A 24 -4.23 3.39 19.88
C LEU A 24 -4.13 2.28 20.94
N LEU A 25 -5.01 1.28 20.87
CA LEU A 25 -5.09 0.21 21.85
C LEU A 25 -4.26 -1.00 21.41
N PRO A 26 -3.72 -1.78 22.36
CA PRO A 26 -3.03 -3.02 22.03
C PRO A 26 -4.00 -4.02 21.40
N GLU A 27 -3.49 -4.84 20.46
CA GLU A 27 -4.27 -5.85 19.73
C GLU A 27 -5.15 -6.74 20.64
N ILE A 28 -4.62 -7.13 21.79
CA ILE A 28 -5.33 -7.94 22.78
C ILE A 28 -6.64 -7.27 23.24
N ALA A 29 -6.68 -5.94 23.34
CA ALA A 29 -7.89 -5.21 23.75
C ALA A 29 -9.00 -5.34 22.69
N TYR A 30 -8.67 -5.18 21.40
CA TYR A 30 -9.65 -5.35 20.31
C TYR A 30 -10.17 -6.78 20.23
N ARG A 31 -9.29 -7.77 20.43
CA ARG A 31 -9.71 -9.17 20.50
C ARG A 31 -10.74 -9.41 21.60
N LEU A 32 -10.46 -8.91 22.81
CA LEU A 32 -11.36 -9.06 23.95
C LEU A 32 -12.70 -8.37 23.72
N VAL A 33 -12.70 -7.17 23.16
CA VAL A 33 -13.93 -6.43 22.83
C VAL A 33 -14.80 -7.22 21.84
N ASN A 34 -14.20 -7.81 20.80
CA ASN A 34 -14.91 -8.63 19.83
C ASN A 34 -15.48 -9.93 20.42
N LEU A 35 -14.70 -10.61 21.28
CA LEU A 35 -15.16 -11.81 21.97
C LEU A 35 -16.32 -11.52 22.96
N VAL A 36 -16.24 -10.39 23.68
CA VAL A 36 -17.33 -9.93 24.55
C VAL A 36 -18.58 -9.61 23.71
N ALA A 37 -18.43 -8.95 22.57
CA ALA A 37 -19.54 -8.66 21.67
C ALA A 37 -20.23 -9.94 21.16
N LEU A 38 -19.46 -10.95 20.77
CA LEU A 38 -19.97 -12.28 20.44
C LEU A 38 -20.74 -12.92 21.60
N GLY A 39 -20.17 -12.91 22.81
CA GLY A 39 -20.82 -13.45 24.01
C GLY A 39 -22.15 -12.76 24.32
N VAL A 40 -22.19 -11.42 24.24
CA VAL A 40 -23.40 -10.62 24.41
C VAL A 40 -24.45 -10.94 23.33
N GLY A 41 -24.02 -11.08 22.07
CA GLY A 41 -24.88 -11.46 20.95
C GLY A 41 -25.54 -12.83 21.15
N VAL A 42 -24.77 -13.84 21.59
CA VAL A 42 -25.29 -15.18 21.89
C VAL A 42 -26.25 -15.16 23.07
N ALA A 43 -25.89 -14.47 24.17
CA ALA A 43 -26.77 -14.35 25.34
C ALA A 43 -28.11 -13.72 24.98
N TRP A 44 -28.10 -12.69 24.12
CA TRP A 44 -29.32 -12.06 23.65
C TRP A 44 -30.13 -12.96 22.72
N LEU A 45 -29.48 -13.71 21.83
CA LEU A 45 -30.18 -14.69 20.99
C LEU A 45 -30.90 -15.74 21.84
N ILE A 46 -30.23 -16.29 22.85
CA ILE A 46 -30.81 -17.27 23.78
C ILE A 46 -31.98 -16.67 24.56
N TRP A 47 -31.84 -15.44 25.05
CA TRP A 47 -32.93 -14.74 25.73
C TRP A 47 -34.14 -14.53 24.81
N SER A 48 -33.90 -14.12 23.57
CA SER A 48 -34.98 -13.85 22.61
C SER A 48 -35.64 -15.12 22.07
N LEU A 49 -34.98 -16.27 22.13
CA LEU A 49 -35.57 -17.58 21.83
C LEU A 49 -36.52 -18.06 22.94
N ARG A 50 -36.36 -17.56 24.17
CA ARG A 50 -37.22 -17.93 25.32
C ARG A 50 -38.54 -17.16 25.36
N ASP A 51 -38.64 -16.03 24.66
CA ASP A 51 -39.83 -15.18 24.66
C ASP A 51 -40.47 -15.12 23.25
N GLU A 52 -41.47 -15.97 23.02
CA GLU A 52 -42.18 -16.07 21.73
C GLU A 52 -42.86 -14.75 21.30
N LYS A 53 -43.11 -13.82 22.23
CA LYS A 53 -43.80 -12.55 21.93
C LYS A 53 -42.90 -11.53 21.23
N HIS A 54 -41.58 -11.75 21.18
CA HIS A 54 -40.60 -10.81 20.66
C HIS A 54 -39.89 -11.29 19.37
N GLN A 55 -40.66 -11.64 18.33
CA GLN A 55 -40.11 -11.95 16.98
C GLN A 55 -39.15 -10.87 16.44
N LEU A 56 -39.40 -9.61 16.81
CA LEU A 56 -38.53 -8.46 16.51
C LEU A 56 -37.16 -8.54 17.19
N GLY A 57 -37.15 -8.95 18.47
CA GLY A 57 -35.92 -9.11 19.24
C GLY A 57 -35.05 -10.21 18.67
N LEU A 58 -35.67 -11.29 18.17
CA LEU A 58 -34.98 -12.45 17.62
C LEU A 58 -34.24 -12.08 16.33
N GLY A 59 -34.93 -11.37 15.42
CA GLY A 59 -34.32 -10.88 14.18
C GLY A 59 -33.17 -9.91 14.42
N LEU A 60 -33.29 -9.01 15.42
CA LEU A 60 -32.24 -8.05 15.78
C LEU A 60 -31.03 -8.75 16.38
N ALA A 61 -31.25 -9.66 17.34
CA ALA A 61 -30.18 -10.42 17.97
C ALA A 61 -29.41 -11.27 16.95
N GLY A 62 -30.12 -11.95 16.04
CA GLY A 62 -29.50 -12.73 14.96
C GLY A 62 -28.68 -11.85 14.01
N SER A 63 -29.22 -10.69 13.59
CA SER A 63 -28.52 -9.76 12.71
C SER A 63 -27.22 -9.23 13.34
N LEU A 64 -27.27 -8.86 14.62
CA LEU A 64 -26.12 -8.34 15.35
C LEU A 64 -25.07 -9.42 15.62
N LEU A 65 -25.49 -10.64 15.94
CA LEU A 65 -24.57 -11.77 16.09
C LEU A 65 -23.82 -12.07 14.79
N CYS A 66 -24.51 -12.01 13.63
CA CYS A 66 -23.85 -12.14 12.33
C CYS A 66 -22.82 -11.03 12.09
N LEU A 67 -23.12 -9.78 12.45
CA LEU A 67 -22.18 -8.65 12.32
C LEU A 67 -20.96 -8.80 13.25
N TYR A 68 -21.18 -9.17 14.52
CA TYR A 68 -20.10 -9.40 15.49
C TYR A 68 -19.22 -10.57 15.07
N GLY A 69 -19.81 -11.68 14.64
CA GLY A 69 -19.07 -12.85 14.15
C GLY A 69 -18.28 -12.55 12.88
N TRP A 70 -18.86 -11.79 11.96
CA TRP A 70 -18.15 -11.39 10.74
C TRP A 70 -16.92 -10.51 11.03
N GLN A 71 -17.07 -9.48 11.87
CA GLN A 71 -15.93 -8.60 12.23
C GLN A 71 -14.86 -9.35 13.04
N THR A 72 -15.28 -10.26 13.93
CA THR A 72 -14.33 -11.12 14.66
C THR A 72 -13.60 -12.06 13.70
N ALA A 73 -14.26 -12.61 12.69
CA ALA A 73 -13.61 -13.45 11.70
C ALA A 73 -12.56 -12.66 10.89
N ILE A 74 -12.90 -11.45 10.40
CA ILE A 74 -11.93 -10.57 9.74
C ILE A 74 -10.70 -10.36 10.63
N TYR A 75 -10.94 -10.09 11.91
CA TYR A 75 -9.87 -9.86 12.89
C TYR A 75 -8.95 -11.07 13.09
N GLU A 76 -9.50 -12.26 13.26
CA GLU A 76 -8.70 -13.46 13.47
C GLU A 76 -7.89 -13.84 12.21
N PHE A 77 -8.43 -13.62 11.00
CA PHE A 77 -7.66 -13.82 9.76
C PHE A 77 -6.53 -12.80 9.58
N ASP A 78 -6.76 -11.56 10.01
CA ASP A 78 -5.77 -10.47 10.00
C ASP A 78 -4.60 -10.74 10.96
N LEU A 79 -4.92 -11.26 12.16
CA LEU A 79 -3.92 -11.73 13.13
C LEU A 79 -3.13 -12.95 12.63
N ALA A 80 -3.80 -13.86 11.91
CA ALA A 80 -3.15 -15.03 11.31
C ALA A 80 -2.26 -14.69 10.10
N GLY A 81 -2.26 -13.44 9.64
CA GLY A 81 -1.49 -13.01 8.47
C GLY A 81 -2.03 -13.56 7.13
N TRP A 82 -3.26 -14.10 7.12
CA TRP A 82 -3.83 -14.70 5.92
C TRP A 82 -4.66 -13.70 5.13
N GLU A 83 -3.99 -12.89 4.31
CA GLU A 83 -4.60 -11.80 3.54
C GLU A 83 -5.69 -12.26 2.56
N THR A 84 -5.48 -13.39 1.87
CA THR A 84 -6.49 -13.95 0.95
C THR A 84 -7.75 -14.38 1.68
N GLY A 85 -7.59 -14.99 2.87
CA GLY A 85 -8.70 -15.38 3.74
C GLY A 85 -9.49 -14.17 4.23
N ARG A 86 -8.78 -13.16 4.75
CA ARG A 86 -9.34 -11.88 5.21
C ARG A 86 -10.15 -11.19 4.11
N ALA A 87 -9.58 -11.07 2.91
CA ALA A 87 -10.24 -10.44 1.77
C ALA A 87 -11.53 -11.16 1.34
N ASN A 88 -11.50 -12.50 1.32
CA ASN A 88 -12.69 -13.30 1.00
C ASN A 88 -13.78 -13.14 2.07
N VAL A 89 -13.42 -13.18 3.36
CA VAL A 89 -14.38 -12.99 4.46
C VAL A 89 -14.99 -11.58 4.43
N ALA A 90 -14.20 -10.56 4.11
CA ALA A 90 -14.71 -9.21 3.92
C ALA A 90 -15.73 -9.15 2.77
N ARG A 91 -15.44 -9.76 1.61
CA ARG A 91 -16.37 -9.82 0.46
C ARG A 91 -17.67 -10.58 0.76
N TRP A 92 -17.56 -11.73 1.43
CA TRP A 92 -18.74 -12.52 1.78
C TRP A 92 -19.61 -11.83 2.83
N GLY A 93 -19.00 -11.13 3.78
CA GLY A 93 -19.77 -10.40 4.78
C GLY A 93 -20.37 -9.10 4.28
N THR A 94 -19.80 -8.41 3.28
CA THR A 94 -20.53 -7.30 2.61
C THR A 94 -21.77 -7.81 1.88
N ALA A 95 -21.69 -8.96 1.21
CA ALA A 95 -22.86 -9.65 0.67
C ALA A 95 -23.84 -10.06 1.78
N GLY A 96 -23.34 -10.50 2.94
CA GLY A 96 -24.14 -10.79 4.13
C GLY A 96 -24.92 -9.58 4.66
N ILE A 97 -24.27 -8.41 4.79
CA ILE A 97 -24.95 -7.17 5.21
C ILE A 97 -26.05 -6.82 4.21
N PHE A 98 -25.76 -6.91 2.91
CA PHE A 98 -26.76 -6.63 1.88
C PHE A 98 -28.01 -7.49 2.07
N LEU A 99 -27.84 -8.80 2.28
CA LEU A 99 -28.96 -9.73 2.48
C LEU A 99 -29.72 -9.45 3.79
N ILE A 100 -29.01 -9.22 4.91
CA ILE A 100 -29.63 -8.88 6.20
C ILE A 100 -30.44 -7.58 6.08
N GLY A 101 -29.84 -6.53 5.50
CA GLY A 101 -30.51 -5.26 5.29
C GLY A 101 -31.70 -5.36 4.33
N LEU A 102 -31.60 -6.20 3.29
CA LEU A 102 -32.72 -6.49 2.38
C LEU A 102 -33.87 -7.18 3.12
N LEU A 103 -33.58 -8.16 3.98
CA LEU A 103 -34.61 -8.83 4.80
C LEU A 103 -35.32 -7.83 5.72
N TRP A 104 -34.58 -6.94 6.37
CA TRP A 104 -35.15 -5.86 7.19
C TRP A 104 -35.98 -4.87 6.37
N TRP A 105 -35.52 -4.51 5.18
CA TRP A 105 -36.24 -3.62 4.27
C TRP A 105 -37.56 -4.23 3.81
N VAL A 106 -37.53 -5.48 3.35
CA VAL A 106 -38.74 -6.23 2.93
C VAL A 106 -39.72 -6.36 4.09
N TRP A 107 -39.22 -6.72 5.29
CA TRP A 107 -40.04 -6.80 6.49
C TRP A 107 -40.67 -5.43 6.85
N LEU A 108 -39.92 -4.33 6.73
CA LEU A 108 -40.41 -2.98 7.01
C LEU A 108 -41.52 -2.58 6.03
N VAL A 109 -41.29 -2.80 4.73
CA VAL A 109 -42.27 -2.51 3.66
C VAL A 109 -43.55 -3.31 3.89
N ASP A 110 -43.44 -4.62 4.16
CA ASP A 110 -44.61 -5.47 4.42
C ASP A 110 -45.35 -5.05 5.70
N ARG A 111 -44.62 -4.71 6.78
CA ARG A 111 -45.24 -4.24 8.03
C ARG A 111 -45.98 -2.92 7.87
N LEU A 112 -45.39 -1.93 7.19
CA LEU A 112 -46.02 -0.64 6.94
C LEU A 112 -47.22 -0.79 5.99
N SER A 113 -47.11 -1.67 4.99
CA SER A 113 -48.20 -1.96 4.07
C SER A 113 -49.38 -2.63 4.78
N ARG A 114 -49.13 -3.63 5.65
CA ARG A 114 -50.17 -4.28 6.48
C ARG A 114 -50.84 -3.31 7.44
N ARG A 115 -50.08 -2.44 8.11
CA ARG A 115 -50.64 -1.41 9.01
C ARG A 115 -51.60 -0.47 8.27
N ARG A 116 -51.25 -0.09 7.04
CA ARG A 116 -52.14 0.73 6.21
C ARG A 116 -53.36 -0.03 5.73
N ARG A 117 -53.21 -1.28 5.27
CA ARG A 117 -54.36 -2.12 4.94
C ARG A 117 -55.35 -2.17 6.10
N ALA A 118 -54.85 -2.39 7.32
CA ALA A 118 -55.67 -2.39 8.54
C ALA A 118 -56.35 -1.02 8.78
N ALA A 119 -55.62 0.10 8.64
CA ALA A 119 -56.17 1.44 8.79
C ALA A 119 -57.25 1.76 7.73
N THR A 120 -57.06 1.34 6.48
CA THR A 120 -58.04 1.55 5.39
C THR A 120 -59.30 0.72 5.62
N THR A 121 -59.20 -0.51 6.15
CA THR A 121 -60.37 -1.33 6.51
C THR A 121 -61.16 -0.78 7.70
N VAL A 122 -60.51 -0.09 8.63
CA VAL A 122 -61.18 0.52 9.81
C VAL A 122 -61.82 1.86 9.46
N ALA A 123 -61.23 2.61 8.52
CA ALA A 123 -61.77 3.88 8.01
C ALA A 123 -62.92 3.72 6.99
N ALA A 124 -63.41 2.50 6.75
CA ALA A 124 -64.51 2.19 5.84
C ALA A 124 -65.89 2.52 6.46
N ASP A 125 -66.02 3.70 7.09
CA ASP A 125 -67.31 4.31 7.40
C ASP A 125 -67.89 4.90 6.09
N PRO A 126 -69.13 4.57 5.67
CA PRO A 126 -69.65 4.93 4.35
C PRO A 126 -69.70 6.43 4.05
N GLN A 127 -69.61 7.29 5.07
CA GLN A 127 -69.73 8.75 4.93
C GLN A 127 -68.38 9.49 4.84
N SER A 128 -67.24 8.81 5.06
CA SER A 128 -65.91 9.43 5.02
C SER A 128 -64.96 8.69 4.08
N ALA A 129 -65.41 8.36 2.87
CA ALA A 129 -64.51 7.83 1.84
C ALA A 129 -63.44 8.90 1.50
N PRO A 130 -62.15 8.68 1.80
CA PRO A 130 -61.13 9.67 1.47
C PRO A 130 -61.03 9.79 -0.06
N THR A 131 -61.13 11.02 -0.56
CA THR A 131 -60.93 11.33 -1.99
C THR A 131 -59.64 10.71 -2.50
N PRO A 132 -59.63 9.98 -3.62
CA PRO A 132 -58.42 9.36 -4.15
C PRO A 132 -57.45 10.46 -4.56
N GLN A 133 -56.42 10.71 -3.75
CA GLN A 133 -55.31 11.57 -4.12
C GLN A 133 -54.62 10.95 -5.33
N ARG A 134 -54.91 11.49 -6.52
CA ARG A 134 -54.43 10.97 -7.82
C ARG A 134 -52.92 11.02 -7.98
N TRP A 135 -52.19 11.71 -7.08
CA TRP A 135 -50.76 12.01 -7.23
C TRP A 135 -49.95 11.85 -5.93
N ALA A 136 -50.35 10.97 -5.02
CA ALA A 136 -49.52 10.66 -3.85
C ALA A 136 -48.44 9.63 -4.20
N TRP A 137 -47.17 10.06 -4.27
CA TRP A 137 -46.03 9.15 -4.43
C TRP A 137 -45.73 8.48 -3.08
N ASN A 138 -46.10 7.21 -2.93
CA ASN A 138 -45.95 6.51 -1.66
C ASN A 138 -45.64 5.01 -1.86
N PRO A 139 -44.37 4.61 -1.78
CA PRO A 139 -43.91 3.23 -2.07
C PRO A 139 -44.50 2.16 -1.14
N PHE A 140 -45.01 2.55 0.02
CA PHE A 140 -45.62 1.63 0.97
C PHE A 140 -47.14 1.44 0.73
N ASN A 141 -47.71 2.08 -0.29
CA ASN A 141 -49.11 1.90 -0.64
C ASN A 141 -49.27 0.89 -1.80
N GLU A 142 -49.82 -0.28 -1.49
CA GLU A 142 -50.12 -1.35 -2.46
C GLU A 142 -51.04 -0.89 -3.60
N THR A 143 -51.92 0.09 -3.38
CA THR A 143 -52.92 0.50 -4.38
C THR A 143 -52.45 1.56 -5.36
N SER A 144 -51.24 2.10 -5.17
CA SER A 144 -50.68 3.19 -5.98
C SER A 144 -50.70 2.91 -7.50
N TRP A 145 -50.86 3.98 -8.28
CA TRP A 145 -51.07 3.91 -9.73
C TRP A 145 -49.88 3.31 -10.50
N TYR A 146 -48.66 3.56 -10.03
CA TYR A 146 -47.42 3.13 -10.71
C TYR A 146 -47.09 1.64 -10.52
N TYR A 147 -47.87 0.88 -9.72
CA TYR A 147 -47.76 -0.58 -9.64
C TYR A 147 -48.58 -1.32 -10.71
N GLY A 148 -49.28 -0.60 -11.59
CA GLY A 148 -49.95 -1.18 -12.76
C GLY A 148 -51.19 -2.02 -12.42
N ARG A 149 -51.38 -3.12 -13.15
CA ARG A 149 -52.64 -3.92 -13.15
C ARG A 149 -52.95 -4.52 -11.75
N PRO A 150 -54.23 -4.53 -11.33
CA PRO A 150 -54.65 -4.91 -9.97
C PRO A 150 -54.23 -6.32 -9.53
N LYS A 151 -54.13 -7.29 -10.45
CA LYS A 151 -53.79 -8.68 -10.15
C LYS A 151 -52.34 -8.88 -9.69
N ASN A 152 -51.42 -7.97 -10.06
CA ASN A 152 -49.97 -8.12 -9.82
C ASN A 152 -49.38 -7.03 -8.92
N LYS A 153 -50.21 -6.18 -8.28
CA LYS A 153 -49.71 -5.00 -7.53
C LYS A 153 -48.75 -5.37 -6.40
N LYS A 154 -49.00 -6.47 -5.67
CA LYS A 154 -48.12 -6.95 -4.59
C LYS A 154 -46.77 -7.42 -5.10
N LEU A 155 -46.74 -8.15 -6.22
CA LEU A 155 -45.51 -8.61 -6.87
C LEU A 155 -44.69 -7.43 -7.39
N ASN A 156 -45.35 -6.46 -8.01
CA ASN A 156 -44.70 -5.24 -8.51
C ASN A 156 -44.16 -4.38 -7.36
N GLN A 157 -44.84 -4.34 -6.21
CA GLN A 157 -44.34 -3.69 -5.01
C GLN A 157 -43.09 -4.38 -4.46
N SER A 158 -43.09 -5.71 -4.35
CA SER A 158 -41.89 -6.45 -3.89
C SER A 158 -40.72 -6.25 -4.84
N LEU A 159 -40.96 -6.28 -6.15
CA LEU A 159 -39.91 -6.06 -7.16
C LEU A 159 -39.36 -4.63 -7.08
N ALA A 160 -40.23 -3.63 -6.98
CA ALA A 160 -39.80 -2.23 -6.81
C ALA A 160 -39.03 -2.02 -5.51
N SER A 161 -39.43 -2.68 -4.42
CA SER A 161 -38.73 -2.61 -3.13
C SER A 161 -37.33 -3.23 -3.19
N LEU A 162 -37.18 -4.35 -3.91
CA LEU A 162 -35.89 -4.99 -4.16
C LEU A 162 -34.99 -4.08 -5.00
N VAL A 163 -35.48 -3.60 -6.15
CA VAL A 163 -34.70 -2.76 -7.08
C VAL A 163 -34.27 -1.46 -6.40
N SER A 164 -35.17 -0.79 -5.69
CA SER A 164 -34.86 0.46 -4.98
C SER A 164 -33.82 0.24 -3.87
N TYR A 165 -33.92 -0.85 -3.09
CA TYR A 165 -32.92 -1.18 -2.08
C TYR A 165 -31.57 -1.50 -2.71
N THR A 166 -31.54 -2.30 -3.77
CA THR A 166 -30.29 -2.64 -4.48
C THR A 166 -29.59 -1.41 -5.03
N ILE A 167 -30.33 -0.49 -5.66
CA ILE A 167 -29.77 0.78 -6.15
C ILE A 167 -29.27 1.63 -4.98
N ALA A 168 -30.05 1.80 -3.92
CA ALA A 168 -29.67 2.62 -2.77
C ALA A 168 -28.45 2.05 -2.04
N PHE A 169 -28.40 0.74 -1.82
CA PHE A 169 -27.25 0.06 -1.23
C PHE A 169 -26.02 0.19 -2.12
N SER A 170 -26.15 0.02 -3.44
CA SER A 170 -25.02 0.14 -4.37
C SER A 170 -24.47 1.56 -4.42
N LEU A 171 -25.34 2.58 -4.43
CA LEU A 171 -24.94 3.98 -4.36
C LEU A 171 -24.27 4.30 -3.01
N MET A 172 -24.84 3.84 -1.90
CA MET A 172 -24.25 4.04 -0.57
C MET A 172 -22.90 3.33 -0.46
N PHE A 173 -22.80 2.09 -0.93
CA PHE A 173 -21.56 1.32 -0.97
C PHE A 173 -20.51 2.06 -1.81
N LEU A 174 -20.87 2.50 -3.02
CA LEU A 174 -19.97 3.29 -3.86
C LEU A 174 -19.55 4.59 -3.19
N ILE A 175 -20.44 5.30 -2.51
CA ILE A 175 -20.10 6.52 -1.77
C ILE A 175 -19.13 6.17 -0.64
N LEU A 176 -19.42 5.17 0.18
CA LEU A 176 -18.57 4.78 1.31
C LEU A 176 -17.20 4.24 0.86
N THR A 177 -17.11 3.59 -0.31
CA THR A 177 -15.82 3.14 -0.87
C THR A 177 -15.09 4.23 -1.64
N ASN A 178 -15.79 5.23 -2.21
CA ASN A 178 -15.19 6.32 -2.98
C ASN A 178 -15.02 7.63 -2.20
N LEU A 179 -15.57 7.72 -0.98
CA LEU A 179 -15.12 8.69 0.00
C LEU A 179 -13.65 8.34 0.24
N ARG A 180 -12.77 9.02 -0.51
CA ARG A 180 -11.31 9.04 -0.37
C ARG A 180 -11.01 9.63 1.02
N GLY A 181 -11.37 8.86 2.04
CA GLY A 181 -11.34 9.21 3.44
C GLY A 181 -9.92 9.03 3.92
N CYS A 182 -9.34 10.14 4.34
CA CYS A 182 -7.98 10.30 4.85
C CYS A 182 -6.92 10.17 3.76
N GLN A 183 -6.34 11.31 3.37
CA GLN A 183 -5.04 11.29 2.71
C GLN A 183 -4.08 10.56 3.63
N GLU A 184 -3.50 9.48 3.14
CA GLU A 184 -2.57 8.70 3.93
C GLU A 184 -1.29 9.53 4.15
N ILE A 185 -0.88 9.67 5.41
CA ILE A 185 0.32 10.40 5.75
C ILE A 185 1.47 9.41 5.77
N TYR A 186 2.53 9.75 5.04
CA TYR A 186 3.79 9.01 5.05
C TYR A 186 4.86 9.93 5.63
N GLU A 187 5.45 9.53 6.75
CA GLU A 187 6.46 10.30 7.46
C GLU A 187 7.72 9.45 7.65
N LEU A 188 8.87 10.05 7.39
CA LEU A 188 10.16 9.42 7.65
C LEU A 188 10.43 9.35 9.17
N PRO A 189 11.18 8.37 9.66
CA PRO A 189 11.62 8.37 11.05
C PRO A 189 12.56 9.54 11.33
N SER A 190 12.33 10.29 12.40
CA SER A 190 13.19 11.41 12.81
C SER A 190 14.63 10.98 13.14
N GLY A 191 15.64 11.73 12.67
CA GLY A 191 17.04 11.66 13.14
C GLY A 191 18.12 12.15 12.14
N GLY A 192 19.37 11.75 12.41
CA GLY A 192 20.59 11.96 11.63
C GLY A 192 21.58 12.97 12.26
N GLY A 193 22.91 12.76 12.33
CA GLY A 193 24.02 13.75 12.63
C GLY A 193 25.08 14.11 11.51
N GLU A 194 25.45 15.33 11.14
CA GLU A 194 25.72 15.75 9.72
C GLU A 194 26.29 14.73 8.69
N ALA A 195 25.65 14.63 7.51
CA ALA A 195 26.25 13.92 6.37
C ALA A 195 27.49 14.68 5.88
N LYS A 196 28.69 14.18 6.20
CA LYS A 196 29.92 14.72 5.63
C LYS A 196 29.87 14.49 4.12
N PRO A 197 29.93 15.54 3.27
CA PRO A 197 30.05 15.32 1.85
C PRO A 197 31.33 14.52 1.61
N LEU A 198 31.21 13.36 0.95
CA LEU A 198 32.35 12.60 0.49
C LEU A 198 33.04 13.44 -0.60
N VAL A 199 33.96 14.33 -0.19
CA VAL A 199 34.72 15.15 -1.14
C VAL A 199 35.73 14.24 -1.82
N GLN A 200 35.40 13.79 -3.03
CA GLN A 200 36.30 13.04 -3.89
C GLN A 200 37.45 13.97 -4.34
N GLN A 201 38.56 13.98 -3.60
CA GLN A 201 39.73 14.77 -3.95
C GLN A 201 40.53 14.09 -5.07
N VAL A 202 40.31 14.51 -6.32
CA VAL A 202 41.16 14.08 -7.44
C VAL A 202 42.46 14.90 -7.42
N LYS A 203 43.55 14.32 -6.89
CA LYS A 203 44.89 14.92 -7.02
C LYS A 203 45.50 14.54 -8.37
N ILE A 204 45.47 15.49 -9.31
CA ILE A 204 46.15 15.35 -10.61
C ILE A 204 47.66 15.43 -10.39
N LYS A 205 48.37 14.30 -10.51
CA LYS A 205 49.83 14.27 -10.50
C LYS A 205 50.36 14.29 -11.93
N LYS A 206 50.72 15.48 -12.43
CA LYS A 206 51.35 15.63 -13.74
C LYS A 206 52.75 15.00 -13.71
N VAL A 207 52.93 13.86 -14.38
CA VAL A 207 54.23 13.19 -14.49
C VAL A 207 54.90 13.68 -15.77
N ILE A 208 55.83 14.63 -15.65
CA ILE A 208 56.66 15.05 -16.79
C ILE A 208 57.64 13.91 -17.09
N ARG A 209 57.44 13.18 -18.19
CA ARG A 209 58.48 12.26 -18.68
C ARG A 209 59.62 13.07 -19.31
N LYS A 210 60.82 12.50 -19.18
CA LYS A 210 62.14 13.11 -19.43
C LYS A 210 62.17 14.05 -20.65
N LYS A 211 62.66 15.27 -20.43
CA LYS A 211 63.00 16.24 -21.49
C LYS A 211 64.16 15.69 -22.31
N PHE A 212 64.02 15.59 -23.63
CA PHE A 212 65.14 15.22 -24.49
C PHE A 212 66.05 16.44 -24.65
N VAL A 213 67.33 16.30 -24.30
CA VAL A 213 68.31 17.37 -24.58
C VAL A 213 68.81 17.14 -26.00
N VAL A 214 68.22 17.87 -26.96
CA VAL A 214 68.62 17.80 -28.37
C VAL A 214 69.84 18.69 -28.59
N ASN A 215 70.86 18.17 -29.29
CA ASN A 215 72.03 18.95 -29.68
C ASN A 215 71.61 20.00 -30.73
N PRO A 216 71.78 21.31 -30.46
CA PRO A 216 71.35 22.38 -31.37
C PRO A 216 72.08 22.37 -32.73
N TYR A 217 73.18 21.63 -32.87
CA TYR A 217 73.95 21.51 -34.12
C TYR A 217 73.68 20.22 -34.90
N SER A 218 72.70 19.40 -34.51
CA SER A 218 72.38 18.19 -35.26
C SER A 218 71.66 18.50 -36.58
N ALA A 219 72.03 17.81 -37.66
CA ALA A 219 71.41 17.97 -38.98
C ALA A 219 69.95 17.46 -39.06
N ILE A 220 69.41 16.89 -37.98
CA ILE A 220 68.07 16.31 -37.90
C ILE A 220 67.16 17.28 -37.16
N LYS A 221 66.11 17.79 -37.82
CA LYS A 221 65.03 18.54 -37.14
C LYS A 221 64.18 17.56 -36.34
N PHE A 222 64.30 17.62 -35.01
CA PHE A 222 63.45 16.86 -34.10
C PHE A 222 62.28 17.76 -33.64
N GLU A 223 61.06 17.48 -34.10
CA GLU A 223 59.85 18.10 -33.56
C GLU A 223 59.46 17.40 -32.27
N GLU A 224 59.72 18.05 -31.14
CA GLU A 224 59.35 17.54 -29.82
C GLU A 224 57.85 17.77 -29.58
N ARG A 225 57.03 16.72 -29.72
CA ARG A 225 55.64 16.77 -29.24
C ARG A 225 55.66 16.58 -27.72
N VAL A 226 55.24 17.60 -26.97
CA VAL A 226 55.04 17.49 -25.53
C VAL A 226 53.83 16.59 -25.30
N ILE A 227 54.07 15.31 -24.96
CA ILE A 227 53.01 14.39 -24.55
C ILE A 227 52.82 14.59 -23.04
N ASP A 228 51.82 15.38 -22.66
CA ASP A 228 51.36 15.48 -21.27
C ASP A 228 50.59 14.21 -20.90
N ASP A 229 51.28 13.17 -20.44
CA ASP A 229 50.63 11.99 -19.83
C ASP A 229 50.07 12.37 -18.45
N VAL A 230 48.77 12.61 -18.38
CA VAL A 230 48.05 12.82 -17.12
C VAL A 230 47.77 11.44 -16.51
N ASN A 231 48.64 10.99 -15.62
CA ASN A 231 48.39 9.77 -14.85
C ASN A 231 47.49 10.13 -13.65
N LEU A 232 46.19 9.82 -13.77
CA LEU A 232 45.22 10.01 -12.70
C LEU A 232 45.52 9.01 -11.59
N GLN A 233 46.26 9.43 -10.56
CA GLN A 233 46.32 8.70 -9.30
C GLN A 233 45.05 9.00 -8.51
N LEU A 234 43.99 8.22 -8.76
CA LEU A 234 42.87 8.07 -7.83
C LEU A 234 43.43 7.38 -6.58
N ASN A 235 43.96 8.15 -5.64
CA ASN A 235 44.16 7.61 -4.31
C ASN A 235 42.77 7.40 -3.73
N GLU A 236 42.38 6.13 -3.53
CA GLU A 236 41.27 5.74 -2.66
C GLU A 236 41.59 6.10 -1.20
N LEU A 237 41.76 7.39 -0.91
CA LEU A 237 41.53 7.94 0.43
C LEU A 237 40.03 8.18 0.59
N THR A 238 39.24 7.16 0.24
CA THR A 238 37.85 7.09 0.64
C THR A 238 37.87 6.28 1.92
N GLU A 239 38.23 6.93 3.03
CA GLU A 239 37.99 6.33 4.32
C GLU A 239 36.46 6.31 4.48
N HIS A 240 35.87 5.18 4.08
CA HIS A 240 34.44 4.89 4.01
C HIS A 240 33.84 4.77 5.42
N THR A 241 33.98 5.79 6.25
CA THR A 241 33.35 5.80 7.57
C THR A 241 31.95 6.40 7.46
N TYR A 242 31.07 5.77 6.66
CA TYR A 242 29.64 5.94 6.89
C TYR A 242 29.33 5.29 8.24
N THR A 243 29.13 6.11 9.26
CA THR A 243 28.61 5.65 10.55
C THR A 243 27.11 5.86 10.51
N ILE A 244 26.36 4.80 10.75
CA ILE A 244 24.89 4.82 10.80
C ILE A 244 24.43 5.93 11.76
N GLY A 245 23.57 6.82 11.27
CA GLY A 245 23.06 7.98 12.00
C GLY A 245 23.72 9.31 11.68
N GLN A 246 24.07 9.57 10.40
CA GLN A 246 24.56 10.87 9.95
C GLN A 246 23.50 11.79 9.19
N GLY A 247 23.19 13.04 9.64
CA GLY A 247 22.10 14.05 9.33
C GLY A 247 21.96 15.27 10.33
N GLU A 248 20.85 15.95 10.65
CA GLU A 248 20.83 16.95 11.78
C GLU A 248 19.83 16.48 12.86
N GLY A 249 20.29 16.27 14.12
CA GLY A 249 19.50 15.65 15.19
C GLY A 249 20.23 14.54 15.97
N ALA A 250 19.65 14.10 17.08
CA ALA A 250 20.12 12.95 17.86
C ALA A 250 19.42 11.67 17.36
N GLY A 251 20.19 10.67 16.91
CA GLY A 251 19.67 9.35 16.56
C GLY A 251 19.78 9.00 15.08
N ALA A 252 19.35 7.79 14.72
CA ALA A 252 19.71 7.20 13.44
C ALA A 252 18.90 7.67 12.22
N GLY A 253 17.75 8.34 12.37
CA GLY A 253 16.80 8.59 11.27
C GLY A 253 17.14 9.71 10.24
N PHE A 254 16.09 10.26 9.62
CA PHE A 254 16.14 11.32 8.61
C PHE A 254 15.68 12.66 9.21
N GLY A 255 16.22 13.77 8.71
CA GLY A 255 16.06 15.03 9.44
C GLY A 255 14.81 15.84 9.09
N SER A 256 14.04 15.51 8.05
CA SER A 256 12.63 15.90 7.94
C SER A 256 11.68 14.91 8.61
N GLY A 257 12.20 13.88 9.27
CA GLY A 257 11.40 12.84 9.88
C GLY A 257 10.68 13.30 11.15
N THR A 258 9.59 12.62 11.49
CA THR A 258 8.78 12.87 12.69
C THR A 258 9.00 11.77 13.73
N PRO A 259 8.67 12.00 15.01
CA PRO A 259 8.80 10.97 16.05
C PRO A 259 7.97 9.71 15.80
N GLY A 260 6.84 9.86 15.09
CA GLY A 260 5.92 8.78 14.70
C GLY A 260 6.24 8.15 13.35
N GLY A 261 7.08 8.79 12.53
CA GLY A 261 7.46 8.31 11.21
C GLY A 261 8.28 7.03 11.22
N GLN A 262 8.12 6.24 10.17
CA GLN A 262 8.69 4.90 10.05
C GLN A 262 8.99 4.59 8.59
N VAL A 263 10.09 3.88 8.34
CA VAL A 263 10.37 3.29 7.03
C VAL A 263 9.38 2.16 6.77
N ARG A 264 8.64 2.25 5.66
CA ARG A 264 7.62 1.28 5.25
C ARG A 264 8.07 0.59 3.97
N PHE A 265 7.93 -0.74 3.95
CA PHE A 265 8.22 -1.54 2.76
C PHE A 265 6.89 -1.84 2.05
N ILE A 266 6.63 -1.14 0.95
CA ILE A 266 5.35 -1.15 0.26
C ILE A 266 5.46 -1.93 -1.05
N ARG A 267 4.79 -3.08 -1.12
CA ARG A 267 4.65 -3.88 -2.33
C ARG A 267 3.64 -3.25 -3.29
N LEU A 268 4.02 -3.08 -4.55
CA LEU A 268 3.16 -2.51 -5.59
C LEU A 268 2.31 -3.61 -6.26
N GLU A 269 1.00 -3.55 -6.09
CA GLU A 269 0.06 -4.47 -6.76
C GLU A 269 -0.12 -4.05 -8.23
N TYR A 270 0.02 -4.99 -9.15
CA TYR A 270 -0.24 -4.81 -10.58
C TYR A 270 -1.08 -5.96 -11.16
N SER A 271 -1.76 -5.70 -12.29
CA SER A 271 -2.61 -6.70 -12.94
C SER A 271 -1.82 -7.60 -13.90
N GLY A 272 -2.29 -8.83 -14.12
CA GLY A 272 -1.81 -9.74 -15.18
C GLY A 272 -0.76 -10.77 -14.77
N GLY A 273 -0.12 -10.60 -13.61
CA GLY A 273 0.93 -11.49 -13.12
C GLY A 273 0.83 -11.78 -11.62
N ASP A 274 1.97 -12.05 -11.03
CA ASP A 274 2.18 -12.55 -9.66
C ASP A 274 2.95 -11.54 -8.81
N TRP A 275 2.32 -10.39 -8.59
CA TRP A 275 2.89 -9.32 -7.76
C TRP A 275 3.07 -9.73 -6.29
N ASP A 276 2.36 -10.78 -5.86
CA ASP A 276 2.27 -11.29 -4.49
C ASP A 276 3.22 -12.46 -4.21
N GLN A 277 4.21 -12.70 -5.10
CA GLN A 277 5.27 -13.69 -4.87
C GLN A 277 5.98 -13.42 -3.53
N ASP A 278 5.87 -14.40 -2.64
CA ASP A 278 6.43 -14.42 -1.28
C ASP A 278 6.12 -13.16 -0.46
N PHE A 279 4.94 -12.58 -0.71
CA PHE A 279 4.50 -11.35 -0.05
C PHE A 279 4.14 -11.57 1.43
N GLY A 280 4.42 -10.55 2.24
CA GLY A 280 4.00 -10.49 3.63
C GLY A 280 5.09 -11.02 4.57
N VAL A 281 5.04 -12.31 4.88
CA VAL A 281 5.94 -12.98 5.82
C VAL A 281 7.02 -13.74 5.04
N GLY A 282 8.29 -13.51 5.37
CA GLY A 282 9.44 -14.04 4.64
C GLY A 282 10.36 -12.92 4.17
N GLY A 283 10.76 -12.94 2.90
CA GLY A 283 11.77 -12.03 2.34
C GLY A 283 11.52 -10.54 2.57
N ASP A 284 10.31 -10.05 2.30
CA ASP A 284 9.98 -8.62 2.49
C ASP A 284 10.11 -8.17 3.94
N LEU A 285 9.64 -8.99 4.87
CA LEU A 285 9.70 -8.67 6.29
C LEU A 285 11.13 -8.82 6.82
N ASN A 286 11.87 -9.82 6.34
CA ASN A 286 13.26 -10.04 6.70
C ASN A 286 14.14 -8.87 6.27
N VAL A 287 14.02 -8.38 5.03
CA VAL A 287 14.80 -7.21 4.58
C VAL A 287 14.41 -5.95 5.36
N LEU A 288 13.14 -5.78 5.72
CA LEU A 288 12.69 -4.65 6.55
C LEU A 288 13.24 -4.73 7.98
N HIS A 289 13.30 -5.91 8.57
CA HIS A 289 13.91 -6.14 9.88
C HIS A 289 15.43 -5.95 9.84
N GLU A 290 16.12 -6.54 8.86
CA GLU A 290 17.55 -6.35 8.66
C GLU A 290 17.89 -4.88 8.42
N TYR A 291 17.06 -4.16 7.67
CA TYR A 291 17.18 -2.71 7.53
C TYR A 291 17.12 -2.02 8.90
N ALA A 292 16.13 -2.33 9.74
CA ALA A 292 15.98 -1.73 11.07
C ALA A 292 17.19 -2.03 11.97
N ILE A 293 17.65 -3.29 11.99
CA ILE A 293 18.78 -3.74 12.82
C ILE A 293 20.06 -3.03 12.39
N ARG A 294 20.30 -2.96 11.07
CA ARG A 294 21.55 -2.47 10.52
C ARG A 294 21.61 -0.95 10.39
N THR A 295 20.48 -0.26 10.29
CA THR A 295 20.43 1.21 10.20
C THR A 295 19.97 1.88 11.50
N GLY A 296 19.40 1.15 12.45
CA GLY A 296 18.79 1.73 13.65
C GLY A 296 17.56 2.61 13.36
N HIS A 297 17.08 2.68 12.12
CA HIS A 297 15.88 3.43 11.76
C HIS A 297 14.64 2.72 12.28
N LYS A 298 13.63 3.51 12.69
CA LYS A 298 12.30 2.92 12.98
C LYS A 298 11.66 2.45 11.68
N THR A 299 11.21 1.21 11.68
CA THR A 299 10.48 0.60 10.56
C THR A 299 9.08 0.21 10.97
N ALA A 300 8.21 0.04 9.97
CA ALA A 300 6.91 -0.59 10.17
C ALA A 300 7.08 -2.02 10.67
N LYS A 301 6.14 -2.48 11.51
CA LYS A 301 6.15 -3.85 12.08
C LYS A 301 5.76 -4.92 11.06
N ARG A 302 5.08 -4.52 9.98
CA ARG A 302 4.59 -5.41 8.92
C ARG A 302 4.85 -4.73 7.58
N THR A 303 5.06 -5.57 6.58
CA THR A 303 5.04 -5.17 5.17
C THR A 303 3.60 -4.94 4.74
N GLU A 304 3.41 -4.15 3.69
CA GLU A 304 2.09 -3.83 3.18
C GLU A 304 2.08 -3.81 1.66
N SER A 305 0.89 -3.91 1.07
CA SER A 305 0.69 -3.75 -0.36
C SER A 305 -0.17 -2.52 -0.66
N ARG A 306 0.07 -1.90 -1.82
CA ARG A 306 -0.76 -0.82 -2.37
C ARG A 306 -0.97 -1.04 -3.86
N ARG A 307 -2.19 -0.78 -4.34
CA ARG A 307 -2.43 -0.72 -5.78
C ARG A 307 -1.80 0.53 -6.33
N ILE A 308 -1.48 0.49 -7.62
CA ILE A 308 -0.96 1.67 -8.33
C ILE A 308 -1.92 2.86 -8.21
N SER A 309 -3.23 2.64 -8.25
CA SER A 309 -4.25 3.69 -8.07
C SER A 309 -4.21 4.33 -6.68
N ASP A 310 -3.78 3.58 -5.67
CA ASP A 310 -3.81 4.00 -4.28
C ASP A 310 -2.59 4.88 -3.95
N LEU A 311 -1.57 4.89 -4.81
CA LEU A 311 -0.43 5.81 -4.64
C LEU A 311 -0.86 7.28 -4.64
N GLU A 312 -2.00 7.62 -5.24
CA GLU A 312 -2.57 8.97 -5.21
C GLU A 312 -3.19 9.34 -3.85
N SER A 313 -3.57 8.35 -3.03
CA SER A 313 -4.20 8.57 -1.72
C SER A 313 -3.24 9.22 -0.73
N PHE A 314 -1.95 8.94 -0.87
CA PHE A 314 -0.93 9.56 -0.06
C PHE A 314 -0.86 11.07 -0.30
N ARG A 315 -0.61 11.85 0.75
CA ARG A 315 -0.43 13.30 0.61
C ARG A 315 0.87 13.65 -0.14
N THR A 316 1.99 13.08 0.30
CA THR A 316 3.34 13.38 -0.19
C THR A 316 4.04 12.15 -0.76
N GLY A 317 4.34 11.15 0.06
CA GLY A 317 5.05 9.92 -0.32
C GLY A 317 4.25 8.66 -0.04
N PRO A 318 4.64 7.52 -0.59
CA PRO A 318 5.82 6.87 -0.02
C PRO A 318 7.13 7.23 -0.73
N ALA A 319 8.25 7.14 -0.02
CA ALA A 319 9.58 7.36 -0.62
C ALA A 319 9.91 6.30 -1.68
N MET A 320 9.45 5.07 -1.47
CA MET A 320 9.78 3.93 -2.31
C MET A 320 8.66 2.90 -2.32
N VAL A 321 8.49 2.25 -3.47
CA VAL A 321 7.64 1.07 -3.64
C VAL A 321 8.46 -0.05 -4.25
N TYR A 322 8.17 -1.29 -3.83
CA TYR A 322 8.83 -2.49 -4.28
C TYR A 322 7.95 -3.28 -5.26
N ILE A 323 8.52 -3.77 -6.35
CA ILE A 323 7.81 -4.60 -7.34
C ILE A 323 8.65 -5.83 -7.68
N THR A 324 8.05 -7.01 -7.63
CA THR A 324 8.64 -8.26 -8.14
C THR A 324 7.60 -9.07 -8.90
N GLY A 325 8.06 -10.09 -9.61
CA GLY A 325 7.26 -11.18 -10.13
C GLY A 325 8.00 -11.93 -11.23
N GLN A 326 7.33 -12.92 -11.82
CA GLN A 326 7.88 -13.69 -12.94
C GLN A 326 6.97 -13.70 -14.18
N LYS A 327 5.75 -13.14 -14.10
CA LYS A 327 4.74 -13.16 -15.18
C LYS A 327 4.54 -11.78 -15.84
N ASN A 328 3.33 -11.54 -16.38
CA ASN A 328 2.99 -10.30 -17.09
C ASN A 328 2.81 -9.13 -16.13
N ILE A 329 3.12 -7.92 -16.59
CA ILE A 329 2.72 -6.67 -15.94
C ILE A 329 1.75 -5.94 -16.87
N SER A 330 0.55 -5.63 -16.38
CA SER A 330 -0.49 -4.91 -17.13
C SER A 330 -0.97 -3.69 -16.36
N LEU A 331 -0.98 -2.54 -17.05
CA LEU A 331 -1.40 -1.26 -16.51
C LEU A 331 -2.41 -0.59 -17.43
N SER A 332 -3.47 -0.07 -16.81
CA SER A 332 -4.39 0.89 -17.40
C SER A 332 -3.71 2.27 -17.61
N ASN A 333 -4.30 3.10 -18.47
CA ASN A 333 -3.78 4.45 -18.71
C ASN A 333 -3.81 5.35 -17.46
N ASN A 334 -4.73 5.10 -16.53
CA ASN A 334 -4.79 5.85 -15.27
C ASN A 334 -3.65 5.44 -14.33
N GLU A 335 -3.34 4.14 -14.27
CA GLU A 335 -2.22 3.63 -13.48
C GLU A 335 -0.87 4.12 -14.02
N VAL A 336 -0.71 4.21 -15.35
CA VAL A 336 0.48 4.82 -15.98
C VAL A 336 0.65 6.28 -15.54
N LYS A 337 -0.43 7.06 -15.51
CA LYS A 337 -0.40 8.45 -15.03
C LYS A 337 -0.07 8.54 -13.54
N ALA A 338 -0.67 7.67 -12.72
CA ALA A 338 -0.43 7.63 -11.28
C ALA A 338 1.03 7.30 -10.97
N LEU A 339 1.63 6.31 -11.63
CA LEU A 339 3.06 5.99 -11.47
C LEU A 339 3.96 7.13 -11.94
N ARG A 340 3.64 7.75 -13.08
CA ARG A 340 4.42 8.87 -13.58
C ARG A 340 4.42 10.03 -12.59
N LYS A 341 3.26 10.37 -12.04
CA LYS A 341 3.10 11.39 -10.98
C LYS A 341 3.86 11.00 -9.70
N PHE A 342 3.79 9.73 -9.30
CA PHE A 342 4.53 9.21 -8.15
C PHE A 342 6.05 9.40 -8.31
N LEU A 343 6.59 9.04 -9.47
CA LEU A 343 8.01 9.12 -9.77
C LEU A 343 8.51 10.56 -9.97
N LEU A 344 7.75 11.40 -10.68
CA LEU A 344 8.23 12.73 -11.08
C LEU A 344 7.80 13.83 -10.10
N ASP A 345 6.54 13.82 -9.67
CA ASP A 345 5.98 14.94 -8.89
C ASP A 345 6.11 14.71 -7.38
N ARG A 346 6.13 13.44 -6.94
CA ARG A 346 6.13 13.05 -5.52
C ARG A 346 7.47 12.53 -5.02
N HIS A 347 8.51 12.62 -5.84
CA HIS A 347 9.87 12.15 -5.50
C HIS A 347 9.95 10.67 -5.08
N GLY A 348 8.97 9.85 -5.48
CA GLY A 348 8.98 8.42 -5.24
C GLY A 348 10.04 7.70 -6.06
N MET A 349 10.40 6.49 -5.63
CA MET A 349 11.31 5.59 -6.33
C MET A 349 10.71 4.19 -6.45
N ILE A 350 10.93 3.53 -7.59
CA ILE A 350 10.62 2.09 -7.74
C ILE A 350 11.89 1.29 -7.45
N PHE A 351 11.82 0.37 -6.51
CA PHE A 351 12.77 -0.72 -6.39
C PHE A 351 12.14 -1.96 -7.04
N ALA A 352 12.69 -2.40 -8.16
CA ALA A 352 12.20 -3.56 -8.88
C ALA A 352 13.17 -4.72 -8.76
N ASP A 353 12.64 -5.91 -8.55
CA ASP A 353 13.36 -7.16 -8.57
C ASP A 353 12.74 -8.10 -9.60
N ASN A 354 13.56 -8.93 -10.23
CA ASN A 354 13.10 -9.94 -11.16
C ASN A 354 13.01 -11.28 -10.45
N GLY A 355 11.80 -11.59 -9.97
CA GLY A 355 11.49 -12.80 -9.20
C GLY A 355 11.43 -14.11 -10.00
N GLY A 356 11.95 -14.17 -11.23
CA GLY A 356 12.13 -15.49 -11.85
C GLY A 356 12.16 -15.61 -13.37
N SER A 357 12.02 -14.54 -14.16
CA SER A 357 11.90 -14.73 -15.62
C SER A 357 12.43 -13.64 -16.54
N ARG A 358 12.93 -14.06 -17.70
CA ARG A 358 13.26 -13.16 -18.82
C ARG A 358 12.02 -12.44 -19.35
N HIS A 359 10.85 -13.04 -19.20
CA HIS A 359 9.59 -12.44 -19.62
C HIS A 359 9.24 -11.24 -18.74
N PHE A 360 9.34 -11.36 -17.41
CA PHE A 360 9.12 -10.26 -16.48
C PHE A 360 10.08 -9.09 -16.75
N HIS A 361 11.36 -9.37 -17.04
CA HIS A 361 12.31 -8.35 -17.47
C HIS A 361 11.79 -7.51 -18.65
N ASN A 362 11.33 -8.16 -19.72
CA ASN A 362 10.80 -7.46 -20.89
C ASN A 362 9.53 -6.67 -20.56
N GLN A 363 8.66 -7.21 -19.71
CA GLN A 363 7.43 -6.55 -19.27
C GLN A 363 7.72 -5.32 -18.41
N PHE A 364 8.71 -5.41 -17.52
CA PHE A 364 9.13 -4.29 -16.67
C PHE A 364 9.72 -3.14 -17.50
N LEU A 365 10.60 -3.46 -18.47
CA LEU A 365 11.13 -2.45 -19.39
C LEU A 365 10.02 -1.80 -20.23
N ALA A 366 9.07 -2.59 -20.73
CA ALA A 366 7.93 -2.05 -21.47
C ALA A 366 7.02 -1.18 -20.60
N MET A 367 6.81 -1.55 -19.33
CA MET A 367 6.10 -0.72 -18.35
C MET A 367 6.84 0.61 -18.15
N MET A 368 8.13 0.60 -17.84
CA MET A 368 8.89 1.82 -17.60
C MET A 368 8.92 2.73 -18.84
N ASN A 369 9.04 2.17 -20.05
CA ASN A 369 8.95 2.94 -21.30
C ASN A 369 7.56 3.56 -21.54
N ARG A 370 6.49 2.97 -21.00
CA ARG A 370 5.14 3.58 -21.03
C ARG A 370 4.97 4.67 -19.98
N VAL A 371 5.54 4.50 -18.79
CA VAL A 371 5.42 5.45 -17.66
C VAL A 371 6.32 6.68 -17.89
N ILE A 372 7.56 6.45 -18.31
CA ILE A 372 8.60 7.48 -18.52
C ILE A 372 9.34 7.23 -19.83
N PRO A 373 8.71 7.47 -20.99
CA PRO A 373 9.33 7.25 -22.30
C PRO A 373 10.58 8.10 -22.54
N GLU A 374 10.74 9.22 -21.83
CA GLU A 374 11.86 10.13 -21.99
C GLU A 374 13.15 9.70 -21.27
N VAL A 375 13.11 8.66 -20.42
CA VAL A 375 14.29 8.16 -19.70
C VAL A 375 14.56 6.72 -20.10
N GLN A 376 15.77 6.47 -20.61
CA GLN A 376 16.22 5.13 -20.95
C GLN A 376 16.96 4.49 -19.76
N PRO A 377 16.83 3.17 -19.56
CA PRO A 377 17.61 2.46 -18.54
C PRO A 377 19.10 2.46 -18.89
N VAL A 378 19.94 2.61 -17.87
CA VAL A 378 21.39 2.46 -17.96
C VAL A 378 21.88 1.49 -16.89
N ALA A 379 23.03 0.84 -17.11
CA ALA A 379 23.65 0.04 -16.06
C ALA A 379 24.05 0.93 -14.87
N VAL A 380 23.72 0.51 -13.66
CA VAL A 380 24.10 1.23 -12.43
C VAL A 380 25.53 0.82 -12.05
N PRO A 381 26.49 1.76 -12.01
CA PRO A 381 27.88 1.45 -11.67
C PRO A 381 28.04 1.02 -10.21
N LEU A 382 28.97 0.10 -9.92
CA LEU A 382 29.29 -0.35 -8.55
C LEU A 382 29.89 0.76 -7.67
N ASP A 383 30.47 1.79 -8.29
CA ASP A 383 30.93 2.99 -7.62
C ASP A 383 29.84 4.08 -7.53
N ASP A 384 28.58 3.79 -7.85
CA ASP A 384 27.48 4.71 -7.55
C ASP A 384 27.23 4.79 -6.04
N THR A 385 26.65 5.90 -5.56
CA THR A 385 26.31 6.06 -4.15
C THR A 385 25.34 4.98 -3.67
N ILE A 386 24.40 4.55 -4.53
CA ILE A 386 23.43 3.48 -4.22
C ILE A 386 24.08 2.11 -4.01
N HIS A 387 25.34 1.91 -4.45
CA HIS A 387 26.10 0.68 -4.21
C HIS A 387 27.18 0.84 -3.14
N ARG A 388 27.35 2.06 -2.58
CA ARG A 388 28.39 2.37 -1.59
C ARG A 388 27.87 2.76 -0.22
N VAL A 389 26.58 3.09 -0.08
CA VAL A 389 26.00 3.60 1.17
C VAL A 389 24.66 2.91 1.49
N PRO A 390 24.46 2.42 2.73
CA PRO A 390 25.40 2.42 3.84
C PRO A 390 26.52 1.36 3.74
N PHE A 391 26.36 0.36 2.88
CA PHE A 391 27.33 -0.72 2.69
C PHE A 391 28.04 -0.60 1.35
N SER A 392 29.34 -0.94 1.29
CA SER A 392 30.06 -1.03 0.03
C SER A 392 29.85 -2.40 -0.59
N ILE A 393 29.27 -2.42 -1.80
CA ILE A 393 28.95 -3.63 -2.56
C ILE A 393 30.06 -3.88 -3.60
N PRO A 394 30.95 -4.87 -3.40
CA PRO A 394 32.11 -5.09 -4.28
C PRO A 394 31.76 -5.76 -5.61
N PHE A 395 30.58 -6.37 -5.70
CA PHE A 395 30.03 -7.02 -6.90
C PHE A 395 28.51 -7.02 -6.82
N LEU A 396 27.81 -7.12 -7.95
CA LEU A 396 26.35 -7.24 -7.95
C LEU A 396 25.93 -8.66 -7.51
N PRO A 397 25.34 -8.85 -6.31
CA PRO A 397 24.92 -10.16 -5.83
C PRO A 397 23.57 -10.55 -6.44
N TYR A 398 23.43 -11.77 -6.93
CA TYR A 398 22.16 -12.28 -7.46
C TYR A 398 21.97 -13.74 -7.07
N VAL A 399 20.71 -14.16 -6.91
CA VAL A 399 20.34 -15.57 -6.77
C VAL A 399 20.38 -16.25 -8.14
N ALA A 400 19.68 -15.67 -9.12
CA ALA A 400 19.65 -16.18 -10.48
C ALA A 400 19.48 -15.04 -11.51
N PRO A 401 20.34 -14.88 -12.53
CA PRO A 401 20.39 -13.69 -13.39
C PRO A 401 19.32 -13.70 -14.51
N HIS A 402 18.04 -13.68 -14.15
CA HIS A 402 16.90 -13.79 -15.09
C HIS A 402 16.80 -12.63 -16.10
N GLY A 403 17.03 -11.40 -15.62
CA GLY A 403 16.96 -10.16 -16.40
C GLY A 403 18.27 -9.78 -17.08
N GLY A 404 19.37 -10.49 -16.81
CA GLY A 404 20.72 -10.11 -17.23
C GLY A 404 21.68 -10.10 -16.05
N LYS A 405 22.86 -9.51 -16.26
CA LYS A 405 23.94 -9.47 -15.26
C LYS A 405 24.18 -8.08 -14.67
N ASP A 406 23.52 -7.07 -15.21
CA ASP A 406 23.67 -5.69 -14.80
C ASP A 406 22.37 -5.21 -14.14
N ALA A 407 22.51 -4.50 -13.02
CA ALA A 407 21.41 -3.73 -12.47
C ALA A 407 21.12 -2.54 -13.38
N LEU A 408 19.85 -2.27 -13.66
CA LEU A 408 19.43 -1.16 -14.50
C LEU A 408 18.84 -0.03 -13.65
N GLY A 409 19.16 1.19 -14.00
CA GLY A 409 18.66 2.39 -13.33
C GLY A 409 18.05 3.37 -14.33
N TRP A 410 17.05 4.11 -13.88
CA TRP A 410 16.50 5.27 -14.59
C TRP A 410 16.93 6.51 -13.83
N TYR A 411 17.77 7.34 -14.45
CA TYR A 411 18.30 8.56 -13.84
C TYR A 411 17.58 9.78 -14.37
N LYS A 412 17.05 10.62 -13.49
CA LYS A 412 16.40 11.87 -13.86
C LYS A 412 16.49 12.89 -12.72
N ASP A 413 16.69 14.16 -13.06
CA ASP A 413 16.72 15.28 -12.12
C ASP A 413 17.69 15.09 -10.94
N GLY A 414 18.85 14.47 -11.21
CA GLY A 414 19.91 14.29 -10.22
C GLY A 414 19.75 13.08 -9.29
N ARG A 415 18.79 12.19 -9.55
CA ARG A 415 18.56 10.98 -8.74
C ARG A 415 18.15 9.76 -9.57
N TRP A 416 18.30 8.58 -8.98
CA TRP A 416 17.66 7.37 -9.47
C TRP A 416 16.16 7.40 -9.13
N ILE A 417 15.31 7.31 -10.15
CA ILE A 417 13.84 7.20 -9.98
C ILE A 417 13.39 5.73 -9.99
N CYS A 418 14.25 4.83 -10.50
CA CYS A 418 14.03 3.41 -10.48
C CYS A 418 15.36 2.67 -10.39
N TYR A 419 15.42 1.62 -9.57
CA TYR A 419 16.50 0.65 -9.53
C TYR A 419 15.90 -0.74 -9.81
N TYR A 420 16.38 -1.40 -10.86
CA TYR A 420 15.95 -2.73 -11.28
C TYR A 420 17.09 -3.74 -11.06
N HIS A 421 16.83 -4.69 -10.18
CA HIS A 421 17.69 -5.84 -9.95
C HIS A 421 17.31 -6.99 -10.90
N PRO A 422 18.26 -7.59 -11.63
CA PRO A 422 17.94 -8.56 -12.66
C PRO A 422 17.80 -10.00 -12.13
N GLY A 423 18.10 -10.27 -10.85
CA GLY A 423 18.28 -11.64 -10.42
C GLY A 423 17.84 -12.02 -9.01
N ASP A 424 16.53 -11.89 -8.80
CA ASP A 424 15.76 -12.45 -7.68
C ASP A 424 16.41 -12.24 -6.32
N ILE A 425 16.62 -10.97 -5.98
CA ILE A 425 17.20 -10.60 -4.68
C ILE A 425 16.26 -10.94 -3.53
N GLY A 426 14.94 -10.95 -3.79
CA GLY A 426 13.91 -11.31 -2.83
C GLY A 426 14.06 -12.72 -2.26
N ASP A 427 14.44 -13.68 -3.10
CA ASP A 427 14.67 -15.06 -2.70
C ASP A 427 15.83 -15.22 -1.70
N ALA A 428 16.85 -14.37 -1.78
CA ALA A 428 17.95 -14.35 -0.81
C ALA A 428 17.52 -13.80 0.56
N TRP A 429 16.48 -12.95 0.58
CA TRP A 429 15.91 -12.43 1.82
C TRP A 429 15.01 -13.46 2.53
N SER A 430 14.53 -14.47 1.83
CA SER A 430 13.72 -15.54 2.43
C SER A 430 14.53 -16.41 3.39
N ASP A 431 13.83 -17.07 4.31
CA ASP A 431 14.46 -18.02 5.24
C ASP A 431 15.15 -19.16 4.47
N GLY A 432 16.39 -19.48 4.86
CA GLY A 432 17.22 -20.43 4.12
C GLY A 432 17.91 -19.84 2.88
N HIS A 433 17.69 -18.55 2.58
CA HIS A 433 18.45 -17.75 1.62
C HIS A 433 18.56 -18.39 0.22
N ALA A 434 17.51 -19.04 -0.26
CA ALA A 434 17.49 -19.80 -1.51
C ALA A 434 18.65 -20.82 -1.68
N GLY A 435 19.28 -21.23 -0.58
CA GLY A 435 20.48 -22.09 -0.60
C GLY A 435 21.73 -21.44 -1.20
N VAL A 436 21.75 -20.12 -1.42
CA VAL A 436 22.96 -19.43 -1.90
C VAL A 436 24.01 -19.30 -0.78
N LYS A 437 25.26 -19.08 -1.17
CA LYS A 437 26.38 -18.92 -0.22
C LYS A 437 26.19 -17.68 0.66
N ALA A 438 26.78 -17.72 1.86
CA ALA A 438 26.76 -16.62 2.83
C ALA A 438 27.15 -15.27 2.24
N GLU A 439 28.24 -15.24 1.49
CA GLU A 439 28.72 -14.03 0.81
C GLU A 439 27.69 -13.43 -0.16
N VAL A 440 26.90 -14.27 -0.83
CA VAL A 440 25.90 -13.83 -1.82
C VAL A 440 24.66 -13.30 -1.11
N TRP A 441 24.07 -14.06 -0.18
CA TRP A 441 22.85 -13.58 0.48
C TRP A 441 23.13 -12.37 1.37
N GLU A 442 24.30 -12.28 2.00
CA GLU A 442 24.69 -11.10 2.77
C GLU A 442 24.83 -9.88 1.86
N GLY A 443 25.44 -10.04 0.68
CA GLY A 443 25.44 -9.02 -0.36
C GLY A 443 24.04 -8.60 -0.79
N CYS A 444 23.11 -9.56 -0.94
CA CYS A 444 21.72 -9.27 -1.29
C CYS A 444 21.00 -8.43 -0.22
N TYR A 445 21.21 -8.70 1.06
CA TYR A 445 20.67 -7.86 2.14
C TYR A 445 21.29 -6.47 2.13
N GLN A 446 22.61 -6.37 2.05
CA GLN A 446 23.31 -5.08 2.02
C GLN A 446 22.87 -4.23 0.83
N LEU A 447 22.74 -4.82 -0.36
CA LEU A 447 22.25 -4.13 -1.55
C LEU A 447 20.79 -3.67 -1.38
N GLY A 448 19.91 -4.54 -0.87
CA GLY A 448 18.53 -4.17 -0.57
C GLY A 448 18.46 -2.98 0.39
N ILE A 449 19.26 -3.01 1.45
CA ILE A 449 19.34 -1.93 2.44
C ILE A 449 19.87 -0.63 1.82
N ASN A 450 20.88 -0.71 0.96
CA ASN A 450 21.38 0.46 0.24
C ASN A 450 20.30 1.12 -0.65
N VAL A 451 19.56 0.32 -1.42
CA VAL A 451 18.50 0.85 -2.30
C VAL A 451 17.38 1.49 -1.47
N ILE A 452 16.95 0.83 -0.37
CA ILE A 452 15.97 1.38 0.56
C ILE A 452 16.49 2.69 1.15
N PHE A 453 17.73 2.70 1.66
CA PHE A 453 18.34 3.88 2.28
C PHE A 453 18.45 5.05 1.30
N TYR A 454 18.94 4.81 0.08
CA TYR A 454 19.06 5.81 -0.97
C TYR A 454 17.70 6.47 -1.27
N ALA A 455 16.65 5.67 -1.46
CA ALA A 455 15.33 6.21 -1.78
C ALA A 455 14.78 7.13 -0.67
N HIS A 456 14.95 6.72 0.60
CA HIS A 456 14.50 7.52 1.74
C HIS A 456 15.38 8.76 1.96
N ALA A 457 16.69 8.68 1.70
CA ALA A 457 17.59 9.82 1.78
C ALA A 457 17.29 10.88 0.70
N GLU A 458 16.99 10.47 -0.54
CA GLU A 458 16.57 11.40 -1.59
C GLU A 458 15.19 12.02 -1.28
N PHE A 459 14.27 11.24 -0.73
CA PHE A 459 12.97 11.74 -0.29
C PHE A 459 13.08 12.73 0.89
N ASP A 460 13.99 12.51 1.83
CA ASP A 460 14.31 13.44 2.92
C ASP A 460 14.82 14.78 2.36
N LYS A 461 15.80 14.73 1.43
CA LYS A 461 16.33 15.94 0.78
C LYS A 461 15.24 16.76 0.11
N TRP A 462 14.34 16.10 -0.62
CA TRP A 462 13.21 16.76 -1.26
C TRP A 462 12.24 17.36 -0.23
N THR A 463 11.87 16.60 0.79
CA THR A 463 10.93 17.06 1.83
C THR A 463 11.48 18.28 2.58
N ARG A 464 12.78 18.26 2.91
CA ARG A 464 13.48 19.41 3.53
C ARG A 464 13.53 20.63 2.62
N ALA A 465 13.67 20.45 1.32
CA ALA A 465 13.64 21.56 0.37
C ALA A 465 12.25 22.22 0.33
N GLN A 466 11.17 21.42 0.29
CA GLN A 466 9.80 21.92 0.35
C GLN A 466 9.52 22.70 1.65
N GLN A 467 10.01 22.23 2.79
CA GLN A 467 9.84 22.89 4.09
C GLN A 467 10.58 24.23 4.24
N LYS A 468 11.59 24.51 3.39
CA LYS A 468 12.32 25.78 3.42
C LYS A 468 11.65 26.86 2.57
N ASP A 469 10.83 26.45 1.62
CA ASP A 469 10.13 27.34 0.68
C ASP A 469 8.75 27.80 1.23
N ASP A 470 8.22 27.11 2.26
CA ASP A 470 7.04 27.48 3.06
C ASP A 470 7.41 28.39 4.25
#